data_AF-A0A957WV78-F1
#
_entry.id   AF-A0A957WV78-F1
#
_cell.length_a   1.000
_cell.length_b   1.000
_cell.length_c   1.000
_cell.angle_alpha   90.00
_cell.angle_beta   90.00
_cell.angle_gamma   90.00
#
_symmetry.space_group_name_H-M   'P 1'
#
loop_
_entity.id
_entity.type
_entity.pdbx_description
1 polymer ?
#
loop_
_entity_poly.entity_id
_entity_poly.type
_entity_poly.pdbx_seq_one_letter_code
_entity_poly.pdbx_strand_id
1 'polypeptide(L)' 'HMIVRLGERANVPGAGVHRFRHTFAVNFLRNGGNVFELQELLGHEDIKTLSVYIKLSEQDIDAAQRHSPADNWRL' A
#
# COMPACT_ATOMS: atom_id res chain seq x y z
N HIS A 1 2.22 19.65 12.06
CA HIS A 1 1.68 18.32 12.46
C HIS A 1 2.82 17.35 12.78
N MET A 2 2.64 16.43 13.74
CA MET A 2 3.67 15.49 14.20
C MET A 2 4.34 14.69 13.08
N ILE A 3 3.55 14.15 12.14
CA ILE A 3 4.05 13.36 11.00
C ILE A 3 4.99 14.18 10.10
N VAL A 4 4.66 15.44 9.83
CA VAL A 4 5.50 16.33 9.01
C VAL A 4 6.86 16.53 9.67
N ARG A 5 6.87 16.83 10.98
CA ARG A 5 8.12 17.01 11.74
C ARG A 5 8.96 15.74 11.81
N LEU A 6 8.33 14.57 11.93
CA LEU A 6 9.04 13.30 11.90
C LEU A 6 9.63 13.02 10.52
N GLY A 7 8.91 13.34 9.45
CA GLY A 7 9.41 13.25 8.08
C GLY A 7 10.61 14.15 7.83
N GLU A 8 10.57 15.40 8.26
CA GLU A 8 11.71 16.34 8.18
C GLU A 8 12.94 15.80 8.91
N ARG A 9 12.76 15.30 10.14
CA ARG A 9 13.84 14.69 10.93
C ARG A 9 14.43 13.42 10.30
N ALA A 10 13.59 12.63 9.64
CA ALA A 10 13.99 11.40 8.95
C ALA A 10 14.48 11.66 7.51
N ASN A 11 14.55 12.93 7.07
CA ASN A 11 14.88 13.33 5.70
C ASN A 11 13.97 12.70 4.63
N VAL A 12 12.68 12.55 4.95
CA VAL A 12 11.62 12.07 4.06
C VAL A 12 10.73 13.25 3.63
N PRO A 13 11.05 13.92 2.51
CA PRO A 13 10.28 15.06 2.05
C PRO A 13 8.84 14.66 1.67
N GLY A 14 7.89 15.55 1.94
CA GLY A 14 6.47 15.33 1.64
C GLY A 14 5.76 14.33 2.56
N ALA A 15 6.33 14.02 3.74
CA ALA A 15 5.61 13.27 4.77
C ALA A 15 4.39 14.08 5.27
N GLY A 16 3.22 13.46 5.25
CA GLY A 16 1.97 14.09 5.67
C GLY A 16 0.89 13.05 5.90
N VAL A 17 -0.24 13.48 6.47
CA VAL A 17 -1.34 12.58 6.87
C VAL A 17 -1.88 11.77 5.70
N HIS A 18 -2.06 12.38 4.52
CA HIS A 18 -2.51 11.68 3.32
C HIS A 18 -1.50 10.65 2.82
N ARG A 19 -0.20 10.99 2.82
CA ARG A 19 0.87 10.07 2.39
C ARG A 19 1.03 8.91 3.37
N PHE A 20 0.89 9.18 4.67
CA PHE A 20 0.87 8.14 5.69
C PHE A 20 -0.32 7.20 5.50
N ARG A 21 -1.54 7.73 5.34
CA ARG A 21 -2.74 6.93 5.06
C ARG A 21 -2.56 6.05 3.83
N HIS A 22 -2.03 6.62 2.75
CA HIS A 22 -1.76 5.87 1.52
C HIS A 22 -0.75 4.74 1.74
N THR A 23 0.36 5.04 2.42
CA THR A 23 1.41 4.04 2.72
C THR A 23 0.86 2.93 3.61
N PHE A 24 0.04 3.28 4.61
CA PHE A 24 -0.62 2.32 5.49
C PHE A 24 -1.54 1.38 4.69
N ALA A 25 -2.43 1.94 3.87
CA ALA A 25 -3.41 1.18 3.11
C ALA A 25 -2.77 0.19 2.12
N VAL A 26 -1.76 0.65 1.37
CA VAL A 26 -1.04 -0.20 0.42
C VAL A 26 -0.31 -1.34 1.14
N ASN A 27 0.39 -1.05 2.24
CA ASN A 27 1.10 -2.10 2.98
C ASN A 27 0.15 -3.08 3.68
N PHE A 28 -1.02 -2.63 4.14
CA PHE A 28 -2.03 -3.51 4.71
C PHE A 28 -2.50 -4.55 3.68
N LEU A 29 -2.84 -4.13 2.45
CA LEU A 29 -3.24 -5.04 1.38
C LEU A 29 -2.09 -5.95 0.92
N ARG A 30 -0.87 -5.42 0.81
CA ARG A 30 0.33 -6.22 0.48
C ARG A 30 0.60 -7.34 1.47
N ASN A 31 0.26 -7.12 2.74
CA ASN A 31 0.40 -8.14 3.80
C ASN A 31 -0.77 -9.14 3.83
N GLY A 32 -1.62 -9.17 2.80
CA GLY A 32 -2.76 -10.08 2.70
C GLY A 32 -4.01 -9.62 3.45
N GLY A 33 -4.05 -8.35 3.88
CA GLY A 33 -5.22 -7.78 4.55
C GLY A 33 -6.43 -7.68 3.63
N ASN A 34 -7.64 -7.79 4.20
CA ASN A 34 -8.88 -7.76 3.43
C ASN A 34 -9.31 -6.32 3.11
N VAL A 35 -9.78 -6.07 1.88
CA VAL A 35 -10.27 -4.75 1.45
C VAL A 35 -11.40 -4.20 2.31
N PHE A 36 -12.31 -5.03 2.81
CA PHE A 36 -13.43 -4.63 3.66
C PHE A 36 -12.96 -4.25 5.06
N GLU A 37 -11.98 -4.97 5.61
CA GLU A 37 -11.34 -4.61 6.89
C GLU A 37 -10.60 -3.28 6.76
N LEU A 38 -9.90 -3.06 5.65
CA LEU A 38 -9.23 -1.79 5.37
C LEU A 38 -10.23 -0.63 5.25
N GLN A 39 -11.39 -0.87 4.65
CA GLN A 39 -12.46 0.12 4.55
C GLN A 39 -12.95 0.57 5.92
N GLU A 40 -13.25 -0.40 6.78
CA GLU A 40 -13.70 -0.14 8.15
C GLU A 40 -12.63 0.60 8.96
N LEU A 41 -11.37 0.16 8.85
CA LEU A 41 -10.24 0.75 9.57
C LEU A 41 -9.94 2.19 9.15
N LEU A 42 -10.17 2.54 7.88
CA LEU A 42 -10.01 3.91 7.38
C LEU A 42 -11.27 4.76 7.54
N GLY A 43 -12.40 4.17 7.96
CA GLY A 43 -13.69 4.83 8.10
C GLY A 43 -14.21 5.40 6.77
N HIS A 44 -13.93 4.72 5.66
CA HIS A 44 -14.38 5.16 4.34
C HIS A 44 -15.79 4.64 4.07
N GLU A 45 -16.71 5.53 3.72
CA GLU A 45 -18.09 5.16 3.31
C GLU A 45 -18.13 4.57 1.89
N ASP A 46 -17.15 4.89 1.04
CA ASP A 46 -17.09 4.45 -0.36
C ASP A 46 -15.82 3.64 -0.69
N ILE A 47 -16.04 2.42 -1.18
CA ILE A 47 -15.01 1.48 -1.63
C ILE A 47 -14.23 1.98 -2.85
N LYS A 48 -14.77 2.92 -3.64
CA LYS A 48 -14.09 3.48 -4.82
C LYS A 48 -12.75 4.13 -4.46
N THR A 49 -12.64 4.69 -3.26
CA THR A 49 -11.38 5.29 -2.78
C THR A 49 -10.32 4.22 -2.52
N LEU A 50 -10.72 2.98 -2.23
CA LEU A 50 -9.82 1.85 -1.99
C LEU A 50 -9.32 1.21 -3.28
N SER A 51 -10.02 1.40 -4.41
CA SER A 51 -9.61 0.86 -5.71
C SER A 51 -8.20 1.29 -6.13
N VAL A 52 -7.77 2.50 -5.74
CA VAL A 52 -6.39 2.97 -5.94
C VAL A 52 -5.39 2.10 -5.17
N TYR A 53 -5.68 1.74 -3.92
CA TYR A 53 -4.78 0.92 -3.11
C TYR A 53 -4.70 -0.52 -3.59
N ILE A 54 -5.84 -1.09 -4.01
CA ILE A 54 -5.93 -2.45 -4.56
C ILE A 54 -5.05 -2.55 -5.81
N LYS A 55 -5.26 -1.65 -6.78
CA LYS A 55 -4.51 -1.65 -8.03
C LYS A 55 -3.00 -1.50 -7.80
N LEU A 56 -2.59 -0.67 -6.84
CA LEU A 56 -1.19 -0.56 -6.47
C LEU A 56 -0.64 -1.89 -5.90
N SER A 57 -1.37 -2.52 -4.98
CA SER A 57 -0.93 -3.80 -4.38
C SER A 57 -0.85 -4.95 -5.40
N GLU A 58 -1.77 -5.01 -6.37
CA GLU A 58 -1.77 -6.03 -7.42
C GLU A 58 -0.58 -5.86 -8.39
N GLN A 59 -0.25 -4.61 -8.76
CA GLN A 59 0.92 -4.32 -9.59
C GLN A 59 2.23 -4.80 -8.96
N ASP A 60 2.32 -4.77 -7.63
CA ASP A 60 3.49 -5.26 -6.91
C ASP A 60 3.57 -6.80 -6.90
N ILE A 61 2.43 -7.49 -6.83
CA ILE A 61 2.37 -8.96 -6.91
C ILE A 61 2.85 -9.42 -8.28
N ASP A 62 2.41 -8.77 -9.34
CA ASP A 62 2.84 -9.04 -10.72
C ASP A 62 4.36 -8.85 -10.90
N ALA A 63 4.93 -7.82 -10.24
CA ALA A 63 6.37 -7.58 -10.25
C ALA A 63 7.15 -8.63 -9.44
N ALA A 64 6.58 -9.09 -8.32
CA ALA A 64 7.17 -10.16 -7.50
C ALA A 64 7.13 -11.53 -8.21
N GLN A 65 6.04 -11.82 -8.93
CA GLN A 65 5.88 -13.06 -9.71
C GLN A 65 6.93 -13.19 -10.82
N ARG A 66 7.31 -12.09 -11.48
CA ARG A 66 8.38 -12.10 -12.52
C ARG A 66 9.78 -12.48 -12.00
N HIS A 67 9.96 -12.57 -10.67
CA HIS A 67 11.18 -13.04 -10.03
C HIS A 67 10.99 -14.45 -9.42
N SER A 68 9.89 -15.13 -9.77
CA SER A 68 9.61 -16.48 -9.28
C SER A 68 10.68 -17.44 -9.78
N PRO A 69 11.29 -18.27 -8.89
CA PRO A 69 12.23 -19.30 -9.29
C PRO A 69 11.64 -20.28 -10.32
N ALA A 70 10.32 -20.40 -10.37
CA ALA A 70 9.60 -21.27 -11.30
C ALA A 70 9.63 -20.76 -12.75
N ASP A 71 9.79 -19.45 -12.98
CA ASP A 71 9.83 -18.87 -14.33
C ASP A 71 11.13 -19.24 -15.07
N ASN A 72 12.16 -19.72 -14.36
CA ASN A 72 13.40 -20.19 -14.96
C ASN A 72 13.42 -21.71 -15.19
N TRP A 73 12.31 -22.40 -14.94
CA TRP A 73 12.17 -23.82 -15.26
C TRP A 73 11.74 -23.96 -16.72
N ARG A 74 12.72 -24.13 -17.60
CA ARG A 74 12.51 -24.49 -19.03
C ARG A 74 11.99 -25.94 -19.16
N LEU A 75 10.80 -26.21 -18.66
CA LEU A 75 10.09 -27.47 -18.92
C LEU A 75 9.33 -27.40 -20.24
#